data_AF-A0A958HLI4-F1
#
_entry.id   AF-A0A958HLI4-F1
#
_cell.length_a   1.000
_cell.length_b   1.000
_cell.length_c   1.000
_cell.angle_alpha   90.00
_cell.angle_beta   90.00
_cell.angle_gamma   90.00
#
_symmetry.space_group_name_H-M   'P 1'
#
loop_
_entity.id
_entity.type
_entity.pdbx_description
1 polymer ?
#
loop_
_entity_poly.entity_id
_entity_poly.type
_entity_poly.pdbx_seq_one_letter_code
_entity_poly.pdbx_strand_id
1 'polypeptide(L)'
;QQHGIQFILVSIGQLYRPEEIAAAQAIDPSYDPAYFDSDLADLAAKDGFMHAGLYEVFRQHYEQNGQPLRWSHWNYAGHEVVAETMADVLRPLVGVEQ
;
A
#
# COMPACT_ATOMS: atom_id res chain seq x y z
N GLN A 1 9.80 2.92 -24.22
CA GLN A 1 9.20 4.08 -23.54
C GLN A 1 8.70 5.06 -24.61
N GLN A 2 7.45 4.97 -25.02
CA GLN A 2 6.83 5.88 -25.98
C GLN A 2 5.52 6.37 -25.33
N HIS A 3 5.29 7.69 -25.33
CA HIS A 3 4.12 8.47 -24.85
C HIS A 3 4.29 9.39 -23.62
N GLY A 4 5.41 9.36 -22.87
CA GLY A 4 5.61 10.32 -21.75
C GLY A 4 4.60 10.17 -20.60
N ILE A 5 3.91 9.03 -20.53
CA ILE A 5 2.97 8.66 -19.47
C ILE A 5 3.72 7.78 -18.47
N GLN A 6 3.60 8.09 -17.18
CA GLN A 6 4.08 7.23 -16.11
C GLN A 6 2.91 6.46 -15.50
N PHE A 7 3.15 5.19 -15.20
CA PHE A 7 2.20 4.32 -14.51
C PHE A 7 2.70 4.05 -13.10
N ILE A 8 1.76 4.06 -12.16
CA ILE A 8 1.98 3.68 -10.77
C ILE A 8 1.08 2.48 -10.49
N LEU A 9 1.67 1.38 -10.06
CA LEU A 9 0.94 0.21 -9.58
C LEU A 9 0.70 0.37 -8.07
N VAL A 10 -0.56 0.32 -7.65
CA VAL A 10 -0.96 0.47 -6.25
C VAL A 10 -1.59 -0.83 -5.78
N SER A 11 -1.05 -1.41 -4.71
CA SER A 11 -1.63 -2.59 -4.07
C SER A 11 -2.56 -2.18 -2.93
N ILE A 12 -3.48 -3.06 -2.53
CA ILE A 12 -4.37 -2.83 -1.40
C ILE A 12 -4.06 -3.86 -0.32
N GLY A 13 -3.64 -3.40 0.85
CA GLY A 13 -3.50 -4.25 2.03
C GLY A 13 -4.85 -4.83 2.44
N GLN A 14 -5.03 -6.15 2.24
CA GLN A 14 -6.20 -6.87 2.72
C GLN A 14 -6.13 -6.97 4.25
N LEU A 15 -5.24 -7.77 4.83
CA LEU A 15 -5.09 -7.82 6.29
C LEU A 15 -3.84 -7.03 6.69
N TYR A 16 -3.97 -6.07 7.59
CA TYR A 16 -2.84 -5.26 8.07
C TYR A 16 -2.76 -5.18 9.60
N ARG A 17 -3.83 -5.57 10.31
CA ARG A 17 -3.83 -5.57 11.77
C ARG A 17 -3.18 -6.85 12.29
N PRO A 18 -2.30 -6.80 13.31
CA PRO A 18 -1.62 -7.97 13.84
C PRO A 18 -2.56 -9.12 14.23
N GLU A 19 -3.73 -8.80 14.81
CA GLU A 19 -4.72 -9.80 15.19
C GLU A 19 -5.38 -10.50 13.99
N GLU A 20 -5.60 -9.79 12.89
CA GLU A 20 -6.14 -10.36 11.65
C GLU A 20 -5.11 -11.26 10.97
N ILE A 21 -3.85 -10.81 10.93
CA ILE A 21 -2.74 -11.56 10.33
C ILE A 21 -2.51 -12.85 11.13
N ALA A 22 -2.46 -12.77 12.46
CA ALA A 22 -2.31 -13.95 13.31
C ALA A 22 -3.46 -14.95 13.12
N ALA A 23 -4.70 -14.47 12.99
CA ALA A 23 -5.85 -15.32 12.72
C ALA A 23 -5.76 -16.00 11.34
N ALA A 24 -5.31 -15.29 10.30
CA ALA A 24 -5.10 -15.86 8.97
C ALA A 24 -3.97 -16.90 8.98
N GLN A 25 -2.85 -16.61 9.66
CA GLN A 25 -1.70 -17.51 9.76
C GLN A 25 -1.99 -18.77 10.58
N ALA A 26 -2.93 -18.70 11.53
CA ALA A 26 -3.41 -19.88 12.24
C ALA A 26 -4.20 -20.85 11.33
N ILE A 27 -4.80 -20.34 10.25
CA ILE A 27 -5.53 -21.14 9.24
C ILE A 27 -4.56 -21.62 8.15
N ASP A 28 -3.74 -20.70 7.65
CA ASP A 28 -2.73 -20.95 6.62
C ASP A 28 -1.39 -20.34 7.04
N PRO A 29 -0.45 -21.15 7.55
CA PRO A 29 0.87 -20.66 7.97
C PRO A 29 1.70 -20.04 6.84
N SER A 30 1.34 -20.26 5.57
CA SER A 30 1.99 -19.63 4.42
C SER A 30 1.44 -18.24 4.08
N TYR A 31 0.40 -17.80 4.79
CA TYR A 31 -0.17 -16.47 4.60
C TYR A 31 0.85 -15.37 4.90
N ASP A 32 1.20 -14.63 3.85
CA ASP A 32 2.03 -13.43 3.91
C ASP A 32 1.18 -12.21 3.49
N PRO A 33 0.86 -11.29 4.42
CA PRO A 33 0.07 -10.11 4.11
C PRO A 33 0.81 -9.09 3.20
N ALA A 34 2.13 -9.20 3.08
CA ALA A 34 2.96 -8.35 2.22
C ALA A 34 3.19 -8.96 0.82
N TYR A 35 2.67 -10.17 0.54
CA TYR A 35 2.92 -10.88 -0.71
C TYR A 35 2.56 -10.04 -1.95
N PHE A 36 1.36 -9.47 -2.00
CA PHE A 36 0.92 -8.69 -3.15
C PHE A 36 1.71 -7.39 -3.33
N ASP A 37 2.11 -6.73 -2.23
CA ASP A 37 2.97 -5.54 -2.31
C ASP A 37 4.34 -5.92 -2.91
N SER A 38 4.90 -7.06 -2.52
CA SER A 38 6.19 -7.54 -3.00
C SER A 38 6.12 -7.97 -4.47
N ASP A 39 5.13 -8.78 -4.84
CA ASP A 39 4.93 -9.27 -6.21
C ASP A 39 4.66 -8.11 -7.20
N LEU A 40 3.86 -7.12 -6.79
CA LEU A 40 3.57 -5.95 -7.60
C LEU A 40 4.77 -5.01 -7.72
N ALA A 41 5.60 -4.89 -6.68
CA ALA A 41 6.86 -4.16 -6.74
C ALA A 41 7.84 -4.78 -7.74
N ASP A 42 7.97 -6.10 -7.74
CA ASP A 42 8.84 -6.84 -8.69
C ASP A 42 8.37 -6.64 -10.13
N LEU A 43 7.05 -6.71 -10.37
CA LEU A 43 6.47 -6.42 -11.68
C LEU A 43 6.73 -4.97 -12.11
N ALA A 44 6.52 -4.01 -11.20
CA ALA A 44 6.75 -2.60 -11.48
C ALA A 44 8.21 -2.33 -11.85
N ALA A 45 9.16 -2.87 -11.10
CA ALA A 45 10.58 -2.76 -11.38
C ALA A 45 10.96 -3.36 -12.74
N LYS A 46 10.39 -4.53 -13.09
CA LYS A 46 10.65 -5.20 -14.36
C LYS A 46 10.18 -4.38 -15.57
N ASP A 47 9.01 -3.76 -15.46
CA ASP A 47 8.37 -3.06 -16.59
C ASP A 47 8.64 -1.54 -16.57
N GLY A 48 9.38 -1.04 -15.58
CA GLY A 48 9.71 0.38 -15.42
C GLY A 48 8.53 1.23 -14.96
N PHE A 49 7.61 0.64 -14.20
CA PHE A 49 6.53 1.35 -13.51
C PHE A 49 6.98 1.77 -12.11
N MET A 50 6.28 2.74 -11.54
CA MET A 50 6.36 3.05 -10.13
C MET A 50 5.45 2.10 -9.34
N HIS A 51 5.73 1.95 -8.05
CA HIS A 51 4.94 1.12 -7.15
C HIS A 51 4.64 1.87 -5.85
N ALA A 52 3.42 1.71 -5.33
CA ALA A 52 2.99 2.18 -4.02
C ALA A 52 2.26 1.05 -3.28
N GLY A 53 2.98 0.38 -2.38
CA GLY A 53 2.45 -0.68 -1.53
C GLY A 53 1.71 -0.11 -0.32
N LEU A 54 0.44 -0.46 -0.14
CA LEU A 54 -0.37 0.08 0.97
C LEU A 54 -0.39 -0.79 2.22
N TYR A 55 0.08 -2.05 2.18
CA TYR A 55 0.06 -2.93 3.35
C TYR A 55 0.87 -2.34 4.50
N GLU A 56 2.13 -2.01 4.23
CA GLU A 56 3.06 -1.56 5.26
C GLU A 56 2.64 -0.18 5.82
N VAL A 57 2.16 0.70 4.95
CA VAL A 57 1.60 2.01 5.34
C VAL A 57 0.44 1.83 6.32
N PHE A 58 -0.50 0.93 6.00
CA PHE A 58 -1.67 0.70 6.85
C PHE A 58 -1.29 0.05 8.17
N ARG A 59 -0.37 -0.92 8.13
CA ARG A 59 0.17 -1.61 9.32
C ARG A 59 0.82 -0.60 10.26
N GLN A 60 1.75 0.21 9.76
CA GLN A 60 2.46 1.21 10.55
C GLN A 60 1.52 2.26 11.13
N HIS A 61 0.57 2.77 10.34
CA HIS A 61 -0.41 3.72 10.84
C HIS A 61 -1.27 3.11 11.98
N TYR A 62 -1.70 1.86 11.81
CA TYR A 62 -2.46 1.16 12.85
C TYR A 62 -1.63 0.94 14.12
N GLU A 63 -0.38 0.52 14.00
CA GLU A 63 0.52 0.30 15.14
C GLU A 63 0.82 1.59 15.90
N GLN A 64 0.90 2.72 15.20
CA GLN A 64 1.18 4.01 15.81
C GLN A 64 -0.05 4.64 16.48
N ASN A 65 -1.24 4.50 15.86
CA ASN A 65 -2.43 5.26 16.27
C ASN A 65 -3.53 4.40 16.89
N GLY A 66 -3.45 3.08 16.78
CA GLY A 66 -4.51 2.14 17.17
C GLY A 66 -5.80 2.28 16.37
N GLN A 67 -5.81 3.08 15.31
CA GLN A 67 -6.98 3.41 14.51
C GLN A 67 -7.07 2.50 13.28
N PRO A 68 -8.14 1.70 13.13
CA PRO A 68 -8.40 0.97 11.90
C PRO A 68 -8.64 1.94 10.73
N LEU A 69 -8.11 1.61 9.56
CA LEU A 69 -8.24 2.38 8.31
C LEU A 69 -9.30 1.83 7.37
N ARG A 70 -10.00 0.75 7.75
CA ARG A 70 -11.06 0.15 6.92
C ARG A 70 -12.15 -0.51 7.74
N TRP A 71 -13.30 -0.67 7.11
CA TRP A 71 -14.35 -1.62 7.51
C TRP A 71 -14.40 -2.74 6.47
N SER A 72 -15.27 -2.60 5.46
CA SER A 72 -15.27 -3.41 4.23
C SER A 72 -14.62 -2.69 3.04
N HIS A 73 -14.45 -1.38 3.16
CA HIS A 73 -13.66 -0.49 2.29
C HIS A 73 -12.86 0.43 3.21
N TRP A 74 -11.95 1.23 2.65
CA TRP A 74 -11.29 2.29 3.40
C TRP A 74 -12.33 3.18 4.09
N ASN A 75 -12.09 3.50 5.36
CA ASN A 75 -12.88 4.50 6.06
C ASN A 75 -12.29 5.89 5.82
N TYR A 76 -12.82 6.93 6.48
CA TYR A 76 -12.34 8.30 6.28
C TYR A 76 -10.84 8.46 6.56
N ALA A 77 -10.33 7.88 7.65
CA ALA A 77 -8.90 7.90 7.95
C ALA A 77 -8.09 7.11 6.91
N GLY A 78 -8.61 5.98 6.43
CA GLY A 78 -7.98 5.23 5.34
C GLY A 78 -7.87 6.02 4.05
N HIS A 79 -8.91 6.78 3.70
CA HIS A 79 -8.86 7.68 2.54
C HIS A 79 -7.80 8.78 2.70
N GLU A 80 -7.69 9.37 3.90
CA GLU A 80 -6.69 10.39 4.21
C GLU A 80 -5.26 9.83 4.06
N VAL A 81 -4.97 8.70 4.72
CA VAL A 81 -3.66 8.03 4.65
C VAL A 81 -3.29 7.66 3.21
N VAL A 82 -4.24 7.14 2.42
CA VAL A 82 -3.97 6.82 1.01
C VAL A 82 -3.74 8.08 0.19
N ALA A 83 -4.53 9.14 0.40
CA ALA A 83 -4.36 10.40 -0.31
C ALA A 83 -2.98 11.02 -0.04
N GLU A 84 -2.54 11.03 1.21
CA GLU A 84 -1.21 11.49 1.62
C GLU A 84 -0.10 10.64 0.99
N THR A 85 -0.22 9.32 1.08
CA THR A 85 0.74 8.38 0.48
C THR A 85 0.86 8.61 -1.03
N MET A 86 -0.26 8.76 -1.73
CA MET A 86 -0.26 9.03 -3.16
C MET A 86 0.30 10.41 -3.49
N ALA A 87 0.01 11.43 -2.66
CA ALA A 87 0.59 12.76 -2.84
C ALA A 87 2.12 12.71 -2.71
N ASP A 88 2.65 11.95 -1.75
CA ASP A 88 4.10 11.77 -1.57
C ASP A 88 4.74 11.03 -2.75
N VAL A 89 4.08 9.99 -3.27
CA VAL A 89 4.56 9.26 -4.47
C VAL A 89 4.55 10.15 -5.71
N LEU A 90 3.54 11.01 -5.85
CA LEU A 90 3.38 11.91 -7.00
C LEU A 90 4.27 13.15 -6.91
N ARG A 91 4.64 13.61 -5.70
CA ARG A 91 5.36 14.88 -5.48
C ARG A 91 6.64 15.01 -6.33
N PRO A 92 7.52 13.99 -6.44
CA PRO A 92 8.71 14.08 -7.29
C PRO A 92 8.40 14.19 -8.79
N LEU A 93 7.21 13.77 -9.21
CA LEU A 93 6.80 13.73 -10.63
C LEU A 93 6.23 15.06 -11.11
N VAL A 94 5.61 15.81 -10.20
CA VAL A 94 4.93 17.08 -10.51
C VAL A 94 5.85 18.30 -10.40
N GLY A 95 7.13 18.10 -10.08
CA GLY A 95 8.14 19.18 -10.05
C GLY A 95 7.89 20.26 -8.99
N VAL A 96 7.15 19.94 -7.93
CA VAL A 96 6.96 20.86 -6.80
C VAL A 96 8.19 20.72 -5.90
N GLU A 97 9.23 21.50 -6.20
CA GLU A 97 10.36 21.73 -5.28
C GLU A 97 9.84 22.45 -4.02
N GLN A 98 10.41 22.10 -2.85
CA GLN A 98 10.14 22.78 -1.58
C GLN A 98 10.71 24.19 -1.57
#